data_AF-A0A535SRH0-F1
#
_entry.id   AF-A0A535SRH0-F1
#
_cell.length_a   1.000
_cell.length_b   1.000
_cell.length_c   1.000
_cell.angle_alpha   90.00
_cell.angle_beta   90.00
_cell.angle_gamma   90.00
#
_symmetry.space_group_name_H-M   'P 1'
#
loop_
_entity.id
_entity.type
_entity.pdbx_description
1 polymer ?
#
loop_
_entity_poly.entity_id
_entity_poly.type
_entity_poly.pdbx_seq_one_letter_code
_entity_poly.pdbx_strand_id
1 'polypeptide(L)'
;MPKYDADLGAPNCYLPLDDATCREKTRHLLDAFASQRDRRWFTEDTFRGLMRVRGVECAAPGGYAEAFYAHKLVVRPRPCEGR
;
A
#
# COMPACT_ATOMS: atom_id res chain seq x y z
N MET A 1 12.69 15.56 -6.18
CA MET A 1 12.21 14.17 -6.28
C MET A 1 12.57 13.63 -7.67
N PRO A 2 13.16 12.43 -7.80
CA PRO A 2 13.64 11.92 -9.09
C PRO A 2 12.49 11.75 -10.06
N LYS A 3 12.73 12.09 -11.33
CA LYS A 3 11.78 12.23 -12.44
C LYS A 3 11.09 10.90 -12.90
N TYR A 4 11.10 9.85 -12.09
CA TYR A 4 10.44 8.56 -12.34
C TYR A 4 9.19 8.32 -11.46
N ASP A 5 8.62 9.37 -10.85
CA ASP A 5 7.31 9.38 -10.15
C ASP A 5 6.10 9.16 -11.10
N ALA A 6 6.30 8.48 -12.23
CA ALA A 6 5.29 8.36 -13.27
C ALA A 6 4.08 7.55 -12.73
N ASP A 7 2.96 8.25 -12.56
CA ASP A 7 1.63 7.73 -12.21
C ASP A 7 1.36 7.27 -10.77
N LEU A 8 2.14 7.71 -9.78
CA LEU A 8 1.72 7.50 -8.38
C LEU A 8 0.43 8.26 -8.02
N GLY A 9 0.17 9.38 -8.69
CA GLY A 9 -1.01 10.24 -8.54
C GLY A 9 -1.42 10.52 -7.08
N ALA A 10 -2.68 10.91 -6.88
CA ALA A 10 -3.25 11.25 -5.59
C ALA A 10 -4.44 10.32 -5.26
N PRO A 11 -4.19 9.11 -4.71
CA PRO A 11 -5.26 8.21 -4.33
C PRO A 11 -6.13 8.79 -3.21
N ASN A 12 -7.40 8.37 -3.16
CA ASN A 12 -8.41 8.92 -2.26
C ASN A 12 -8.91 7.91 -1.20
N CYS A 13 -8.45 6.67 -1.25
CA CYS A 13 -8.80 5.61 -0.31
C CYS A 13 -7.53 4.93 0.19
N TYR A 14 -7.37 4.84 1.51
CA TYR A 14 -6.18 4.31 2.17
C TYR A 14 -6.56 3.19 3.13
N LEU A 15 -5.84 2.07 3.08
CA LEU A 15 -6.00 0.94 3.98
C LEU A 15 -4.71 0.78 4.79
N PRO A 16 -4.69 1.13 6.09
CA PRO A 16 -3.56 0.87 6.97
C PRO A 16 -3.21 -0.62 7.00
N LEU A 17 -1.91 -0.91 6.93
CA LEU A 17 -1.36 -2.26 6.98
C LEU A 17 -0.43 -2.40 8.18
N ASP A 18 -0.39 -3.60 8.74
CA ASP A 18 0.68 -3.99 9.67
C ASP A 18 1.94 -4.45 8.91
N ASP A 19 3.07 -4.52 9.62
CA ASP A 19 4.37 -4.88 9.03
C ASP A 19 4.39 -6.33 8.51
N ALA A 20 3.64 -7.23 9.15
CA ALA A 20 3.56 -8.64 8.74
C ALA A 20 2.92 -8.77 7.35
N THR A 21 1.80 -8.10 7.14
CA THR A 21 1.09 -8.02 5.85
C THR A 21 1.97 -7.39 4.79
N CYS A 22 2.71 -6.33 5.12
CA CYS A 22 3.64 -5.69 4.20
C CYS A 22 4.73 -6.65 3.72
N ARG A 23 5.34 -7.42 4.63
CA ARG A 23 6.38 -8.41 4.30
C ARG A 23 5.84 -9.58 3.49
N GLU A 24 4.68 -10.08 3.87
CA GLU A 24 4.04 -11.18 3.15
C GLU A 24 3.73 -10.76 1.71
N LYS A 25 3.16 -9.57 1.53
CA LYS A 25 2.87 -9.01 0.22
C LYS A 25 4.13 -8.86 -0.64
N THR A 26 5.21 -8.28 -0.11
CA THR A 26 6.44 -8.11 -0.90
C THR A 26 7.10 -9.42 -1.26
N ARG A 27 7.10 -10.41 -0.35
CA ARG A 27 7.56 -11.77 -0.64
C ARG A 27 6.79 -12.35 -1.83
N HIS A 28 5.46 -12.26 -1.81
CA HIS A 28 4.64 -12.74 -2.93
C HIS A 28 4.96 -12.06 -4.26
N LEU A 29 5.22 -10.75 -4.27
CA LEU A 29 5.61 -10.03 -5.49
C LEU A 29 6.95 -10.55 -6.05
N LEU A 30 7.96 -10.72 -5.20
CA LEU A 30 9.31 -11.17 -5.61
C LEU A 30 9.33 -12.63 -6.08
N ASP A 31 8.47 -13.46 -5.48
CA ASP A 31 8.31 -14.87 -5.84
C ASP A 31 7.57 -15.02 -7.18
N ALA A 32 6.46 -14.29 -7.37
CA ALA A 32 5.57 -14.47 -8.52
C ALA A 32 6.09 -13.87 -9.83
N PHE A 33 6.83 -12.74 -9.77
CA PHE A 33 7.23 -12.00 -10.97
C PHE A 33 8.74 -12.10 -11.24
N ALA A 34 9.23 -13.33 -11.39
CA ALA A 34 10.66 -13.59 -11.61
C ALA A 34 11.25 -12.84 -12.82
N SER A 35 10.48 -12.62 -13.88
CA SER A 35 10.94 -11.88 -15.08
C SER A 35 11.19 -10.38 -14.84
N GLN A 36 10.78 -9.84 -13.69
CA GLN A 36 11.00 -8.43 -13.33
C GLN A 36 12.25 -8.23 -12.45
N ARG A 37 12.92 -9.31 -11.99
CA ARG A 37 14.04 -9.24 -11.04
C ARG A 37 15.24 -8.42 -11.53
N ASP A 38 15.45 -8.32 -12.84
CA ASP A 38 16.54 -7.52 -13.42
C ASP A 38 16.25 -6.01 -13.40
N ARG A 39 15.04 -5.59 -13.03
CA ARG A 39 14.67 -4.17 -12.88
C ARG A 39 15.17 -3.66 -11.55
N ARG A 40 15.99 -2.59 -11.57
CA ARG A 40 16.55 -1.96 -10.35
C ARG A 40 15.52 -1.54 -9.29
N TRP A 41 14.28 -1.27 -9.70
CA TRP A 41 13.18 -0.87 -8.81
C TRP A 41 12.42 -2.07 -8.23
N PHE A 42 12.58 -3.28 -8.76
CA PHE A 42 11.80 -4.45 -8.36
C PHE A 42 12.38 -5.10 -7.10
N THR A 43 12.38 -4.34 -6.01
CA THR A 43 12.97 -4.71 -4.72
C THR A 43 11.95 -4.56 -3.60
N GLU A 44 12.13 -5.33 -2.52
CA GLU A 44 11.30 -5.22 -1.33
C GLU A 44 11.23 -3.77 -0.81
N ASP A 45 12.39 -3.10 -0.73
CA ASP A 45 12.50 -1.73 -0.23
C ASP A 45 11.68 -0.73 -1.04
N THR A 46 11.57 -0.94 -2.36
CA THR A 46 10.78 -0.06 -3.22
C THR A 46 9.28 -0.21 -2.91
N PHE A 47 8.80 -1.45 -2.79
CA PHE A 47 7.40 -1.73 -2.47
C PHE A 47 7.03 -1.26 -1.05
N ARG A 48 7.89 -1.53 -0.06
CA ARG A 48 7.68 -1.08 1.32
C ARG A 48 7.83 0.44 1.45
N GLY A 49 8.73 1.05 0.69
CA GLY A 49 8.87 2.50 0.60
C GLY A 49 7.59 3.17 0.12
N LEU A 50 6.95 2.64 -0.92
CA LEU A 50 5.65 3.15 -1.37
C LEU A 50 4.57 2.97 -0.29
N MET A 51 4.46 1.80 0.33
CA MET A 51 3.50 1.58 1.43
C MET A 51 3.76 2.53 2.61
N ARG A 52 5.02 2.88 2.87
CA ARG A 52 5.40 3.86 3.91
C ARG A 52 4.93 5.26 3.56
N VAL A 53 5.13 5.71 2.32
CA VAL A 53 4.63 7.02 1.85
C VAL A 53 3.11 7.10 2.03
N ARG A 54 2.37 6.07 1.61
CA ARG A 54 0.91 6.02 1.79
C ARG A 54 0.51 6.01 3.26
N GLY A 55 1.26 5.31 4.11
CA GLY A 55 1.04 5.32 5.55
C GLY A 55 1.26 6.69 6.19
N VAL A 56 2.18 7.51 5.66
CA VAL A 56 2.33 8.92 6.08
C VAL A 56 1.10 9.74 5.65
N GLU A 57 0.66 9.61 4.41
CA GLU A 57 -0.46 10.38 3.85
C GLU A 57 -1.76 10.21 4.63
N CYS A 58 -2.01 9.02 5.21
CA CYS A 58 -3.21 8.73 5.99
C CYS A 58 -2.99 8.62 7.51
N ALA A 59 -1.79 8.95 8.00
CA ALA A 59 -1.40 8.78 9.41
C ALA A 59 -1.70 7.36 9.96
N ALA A 60 -1.34 6.33 9.19
CA ALA A 60 -1.58 4.94 9.55
C ALA A 60 -0.90 4.58 10.90
N PRO A 61 -1.59 3.92 11.85
CA PRO A 61 -1.03 3.57 13.15
C PRO A 61 0.23 2.70 13.07
N GLY A 62 0.29 1.76 12.11
CA GLY A 62 1.46 0.91 11.84
C GLY A 62 2.50 1.55 10.92
N GLY A 63 2.27 2.78 10.46
CA GLY A 63 3.16 3.52 9.56
C GLY A 63 3.09 3.12 8.08
N TYR A 64 2.38 2.05 7.73
CA TYR A 64 2.20 1.57 6.36
C TYR A 64 0.73 1.61 5.93
N ALA A 65 0.49 1.85 4.65
CA ALA A 65 -0.82 1.69 4.06
C ALA A 65 -0.73 1.28 2.59
N GLU A 66 -1.79 0.65 2.09
CA GLU A 66 -2.10 0.57 0.67
C GLU A 66 -2.99 1.75 0.28
N ALA A 67 -2.87 2.25 -0.95
CA ALA A 67 -3.73 3.33 -1.43
C ALA A 67 -4.37 2.98 -2.78
N PHE A 68 -5.62 3.39 -2.94
CA PHE A 68 -6.47 3.05 -4.07
C PHE A 68 -7.25 4.26 -4.58
N TYR A 69 -7.65 4.20 -5.85
CA TYR A 69 -8.67 5.08 -6.41
C TYR A 69 -10.03 4.40 -6.30
N ALA A 70 -10.91 4.98 -5.47
CA ALA A 70 -12.25 4.44 -5.26
C ALA A 70 -13.29 5.56 -5.39
N HIS A 71 -14.19 5.43 -6.38
CA HIS A 71 -15.33 6.34 -6.54
C HIS A 71 -16.56 5.92 -5.70
N LYS A 72 -16.68 4.63 -5.41
CA LYS A 72 -17.79 4.05 -4.62
C LYS A 72 -17.22 2.96 -3.71
N LEU A 73 -17.64 2.94 -2.45
CA LEU A 73 -17.23 1.97 -1.44
C LEU A 73 -18.47 1.33 -0.80
N VAL A 74 -18.45 0.01 -0.62
CA VAL A 74 -19.44 -0.69 0.19
C VAL A 74 -18.88 -0.80 1.60
N VAL A 75 -19.50 -0.11 2.54
CA VAL A 75 -19.12 -0.18 3.95
C VAL A 75 -20.18 -0.98 4.69
N ARG A 76 -19.74 -1.95 5.48
CA ARG A 76 -20.59 -2.64 6.45
C ARG A 76 -20.35 -2.01 7.82
N PRO A 77 -21.19 -1.07 8.28
CA PRO A 77 -21.06 -0.57 9.64
C PRO A 77 -21.35 -1.70 10.63
N ARG A 78 -20.65 -1.70 11.77
CA ARG A 78 -21.06 -2.54 12.89
C ARG A 78 -22.44 -2.08 13.36
N PRO A 79 -23.34 -3.00 13.77
CA PRO A 79 -24.58 -2.61 14.42
C PRO A 79 -24.24 -1.74 15.63
N CYS A 80 -24.92 -0.61 15.79
CA CYS A 80 -24.84 0.14 17.05
C CYS A 80 -25.52 -0.72 18.13
N GLU A 81 -24.74 -1.29 19.05
CA GLU A 81 -25.30 -1.75 20.32
C GLU A 81 -25.75 -0.49 21.07
N GLY A 82 -27.07 -0.31 21.13
CA GLY A 82 -27.70 0.81 21.81
C GLY A 82 -27.22 0.91 23.26
N ARG A 83 -27.02 2.14 23.71
CA ARG A 83 -26.93 2.44 25.14
C ARG A 83 -28.33 2.51 25.73
#